data_AF-A0A8S1AQL7-F1
#
_entry.id   AF-A0A8S1AQL7-F1
#
_cell.length_a   1.000
_cell.length_b   1.000
_cell.length_c   1.000
_cell.angle_alpha   90.00
_cell.angle_beta   90.00
_cell.angle_gamma   90.00
#
_symmetry.space_group_name_H-M   'P 1'
#
loop_
_entity.id
_entity.type
_entity.pdbx_description
1 polymer ?
#
loop_
_entity_poly.entity_id
_entity_poly.type
_entity_poly.pdbx_seq_one_letter_code
_entity_poly.pdbx_strand_id
1 'polypeptide(L)'
;MSNIRWVPNSEASFSQVNVNTLDEHLLIDEIQTYNLVQYSGIHNEYDRILDLILSNEVITLSECEDPLVRAEPNHGALIVNVETIVIQTLKSQSFTKYLYDKGDFISISEKIDEINWHSEFIKRLICA
;
A
#
# COMPACT_ATOMS: atom_id res chain seq x y z
N MET A 1 -19.44 -20.07 -17.84
CA MET A 1 -18.01 -19.70 -18.02
C MET A 1 -17.20 -20.95 -18.36
N SER A 2 -17.50 -21.65 -19.46
CA SER A 2 -16.98 -23.01 -19.67
C SER A 2 -15.89 -23.12 -20.74
N ASN A 3 -15.57 -22.04 -21.47
CA ASN A 3 -14.68 -22.13 -22.63
C ASN A 3 -13.44 -21.22 -22.57
N ILE A 4 -13.34 -20.31 -21.59
CA ILE A 4 -12.09 -19.55 -21.40
C ILE A 4 -10.98 -20.53 -21.08
N ARG A 5 -9.95 -20.56 -21.92
CA ARG A 5 -8.72 -21.30 -21.67
C ARG A 5 -7.63 -20.29 -21.30
N TRP A 6 -6.86 -20.63 -20.29
CA TRP A 6 -5.72 -19.85 -19.84
C TRP A 6 -4.45 -20.45 -20.44
N VAL A 7 -3.70 -19.66 -21.22
CA VAL A 7 -2.46 -20.09 -21.85
C VAL A 7 -1.28 -19.34 -21.23
N PRO A 8 -0.14 -20.01 -20.98
CA PRO A 8 1.05 -19.33 -20.45
C PRO A 8 1.50 -18.21 -21.40
N ASN A 9 1.81 -17.03 -20.85
CA ASN A 9 2.33 -15.89 -21.62
C ASN A 9 3.76 -15.52 -21.19
N SER A 10 3.99 -15.35 -19.87
CA SER A 10 5.31 -15.08 -19.26
C SER A 10 5.59 -16.02 -18.09
N GLU A 11 6.78 -15.96 -17.48
CA GLU A 11 7.32 -16.97 -16.52
C GLU A 11 6.37 -17.40 -15.39
N ALA A 12 5.36 -16.61 -15.04
CA ALA A 12 4.34 -16.98 -14.05
C ALA A 12 2.92 -16.48 -14.37
N SER A 13 2.64 -15.99 -15.58
CA SER A 13 1.34 -15.41 -15.93
C SER A 13 0.63 -16.12 -17.08
N PHE A 14 -0.70 -16.09 -17.04
CA PHE A 14 -1.54 -16.67 -18.08
C PHE A 14 -2.41 -15.61 -18.76
N SER A 15 -2.68 -15.82 -20.05
CA SER A 15 -3.58 -15.02 -20.87
C SER A 15 -4.81 -15.80 -21.29
N GLN A 16 -5.93 -15.10 -21.43
CA GLN A 16 -7.22 -15.67 -21.78
C GLN A 16 -7.31 -15.92 -23.29
N VAL A 17 -7.78 -17.10 -23.68
CA VAL A 17 -8.19 -17.42 -25.05
C VAL A 17 -9.59 -18.04 -25.05
N ASN A 18 -10.27 -18.05 -26.20
CA ASN A 18 -11.62 -18.60 -26.37
C ASN A 18 -12.72 -17.90 -25.53
N VAL A 19 -12.63 -16.58 -25.45
CA VAL A 19 -13.65 -15.70 -24.88
C VAL A 19 -14.75 -15.53 -25.92
N ASN A 20 -15.96 -16.02 -25.64
CA ASN A 20 -17.02 -16.07 -26.66
C ASN A 20 -18.35 -15.48 -26.18
N THR A 21 -18.56 -15.38 -24.87
CA THR A 21 -19.81 -14.90 -24.29
C THR A 21 -19.65 -13.52 -23.68
N LEU A 22 -20.75 -12.78 -23.58
CA LEU A 22 -20.75 -11.44 -22.97
C LEU A 22 -20.21 -11.45 -21.54
N ASP A 23 -20.62 -12.43 -20.74
CA ASP A 23 -20.16 -12.56 -19.35
C ASP A 23 -18.64 -12.82 -19.26
N GLU A 24 -18.09 -13.58 -20.21
CA GLU A 24 -16.64 -13.83 -20.28
C GLU A 24 -15.88 -12.57 -20.69
N HIS A 25 -16.43 -11.75 -21.58
CA HIS A 25 -15.87 -10.44 -21.90
C HIS A 25 -15.92 -9.50 -20.71
N LEU A 26 -17.05 -9.41 -20.00
CA LEU A 26 -17.18 -8.59 -18.79
C LEU A 26 -16.16 -8.99 -17.72
N LEU A 27 -15.98 -10.29 -17.48
CA LEU A 27 -14.97 -10.77 -16.53
C LEU A 27 -13.56 -10.30 -16.93
N ILE A 28 -13.22 -10.37 -18.22
CA ILE A 28 -11.89 -10.00 -18.70
C ILE A 28 -11.68 -8.49 -18.66
N ASP A 29 -12.71 -7.71 -19.02
CA ASP A 29 -12.68 -6.26 -18.95
C ASP A 29 -12.44 -5.81 -17.50
N GLU A 30 -13.09 -6.43 -16.52
CA GLU A 30 -12.84 -6.15 -15.10
C GLU A 30 -11.41 -6.53 -14.69
N ILE A 31 -10.93 -7.71 -15.06
CA ILE A 31 -9.55 -8.16 -14.79
C ILE A 31 -8.54 -7.16 -15.34
N GLN A 32 -8.74 -6.69 -16.58
CA GLN A 32 -7.86 -5.70 -17.21
C GLN A 32 -7.99 -4.32 -16.57
N THR A 33 -9.21 -3.90 -16.21
CA THR A 33 -9.48 -2.61 -15.58
C THR A 33 -8.76 -2.46 -14.25
N TYR A 34 -8.67 -3.56 -13.48
CA TYR A 34 -7.93 -3.58 -12.21
C TYR A 34 -6.45 -3.96 -12.34
N ASN A 35 -5.93 -4.11 -13.57
CA ASN A 35 -4.57 -4.56 -13.84
C ASN A 35 -4.23 -5.88 -13.13
N LEU A 36 -5.21 -6.79 -13.05
CA LEU A 36 -5.04 -8.10 -12.45
C LEU A 36 -4.38 -9.05 -13.44
N VAL A 37 -3.39 -9.77 -12.96
CA VAL A 37 -2.71 -10.84 -13.67
C VAL A 37 -3.12 -12.18 -13.07
N GLN A 38 -3.32 -13.17 -13.93
CA GLN A 38 -3.65 -14.53 -13.50
C GLN A 38 -2.36 -15.33 -13.29
N TYR A 39 -2.25 -16.01 -12.15
CA TYR A 39 -1.06 -16.75 -11.73
C TYR A 39 -1.23 -18.28 -11.66
N SER A 40 -2.42 -18.84 -11.94
CA SER A 40 -2.68 -20.26 -11.67
C SER A 40 -1.89 -21.19 -12.60
N GLY A 41 -0.87 -21.85 -12.06
CA GLY A 41 -0.09 -22.87 -12.76
C GLY A 41 -0.16 -24.28 -12.15
N ILE A 42 -0.80 -24.45 -10.99
CA ILE A 42 -0.87 -25.74 -10.30
C ILE A 42 -2.05 -26.55 -10.83
N HIS A 43 -1.73 -27.73 -11.35
CA HIS A 43 -2.70 -28.66 -11.91
C HIS A 43 -3.15 -29.62 -10.81
N ASN A 44 -4.43 -30.00 -10.82
CA ASN A 44 -4.91 -31.07 -9.97
C ASN A 44 -4.48 -32.46 -10.48
N GLU A 45 -4.88 -33.52 -9.78
CA GLU A 45 -4.60 -34.91 -10.16
C GLU A 45 -5.11 -35.31 -11.56
N TYR A 46 -6.01 -34.51 -12.15
CA TYR A 46 -6.57 -34.72 -13.49
C TYR A 46 -5.96 -33.80 -14.56
N ASP A 47 -4.82 -33.17 -14.27
CA ASP A 47 -4.15 -32.21 -15.15
C ASP A 47 -5.04 -31.02 -15.53
N ARG A 48 -5.87 -30.56 -14.58
CA ARG A 48 -6.75 -29.40 -14.75
C ARG A 48 -6.39 -28.29 -13.77
N ILE A 49 -6.38 -27.06 -14.28
CA ILE A 49 -6.31 -25.84 -13.48
C ILE A 49 -7.75 -25.49 -13.09
N LEU A 50 -8.08 -25.61 -11.80
CA LEU A 50 -9.42 -25.31 -11.30
C LEU A 50 -9.50 -24.01 -10.51
N ASP A 51 -8.40 -23.61 -9.87
CA ASP A 51 -8.37 -22.42 -9.05
C ASP A 51 -7.98 -21.21 -9.88
N LEU A 52 -8.71 -20.11 -9.73
CA LEU A 52 -8.42 -18.84 -10.39
C LEU A 52 -7.78 -17.89 -9.38
N ILE A 53 -6.49 -17.63 -9.54
CA ILE A 53 -5.74 -16.71 -8.68
C ILE A 53 -5.40 -15.47 -9.49
N LEU A 54 -5.91 -14.32 -9.04
CA LEU A 54 -5.74 -13.01 -9.66
C LEU A 54 -5.03 -12.08 -8.69
N SER A 55 -3.98 -11.40 -9.15
CA SER A 55 -3.24 -10.42 -8.36
C SER A 55 -2.73 -9.29 -9.25
N ASN A 56 -2.74 -8.06 -8.75
CA ASN A 56 -2.08 -6.92 -9.37
C ASN A 56 -0.61 -6.80 -8.96
N GLU A 57 -0.18 -7.57 -7.97
CA GLU A 57 1.20 -7.67 -7.48
C GLU A 57 1.81 -9.03 -7.84
N VAL A 58 3.15 -9.08 -7.86
CA VAL A 58 3.88 -10.33 -8.08
C VAL A 58 3.67 -11.28 -6.91
N ILE A 59 3.16 -12.47 -7.20
CA ILE A 59 2.96 -13.55 -6.24
C ILE A 59 3.67 -14.81 -6.70
N THR A 60 4.00 -15.69 -5.76
CA THR A 60 4.47 -17.03 -6.07
C THR A 60 3.51 -18.07 -5.50
N LEU A 61 3.29 -19.13 -6.26
CA LEU A 61 2.40 -20.23 -5.90
C LEU A 61 3.19 -21.50 -5.66
N SER A 62 2.77 -22.28 -4.67
CA SER A 62 3.31 -23.62 -4.39
C SER A 62 2.21 -24.53 -3.84
N GLU A 63 2.39 -25.84 -3.99
CA GLU A 63 1.49 -26.82 -3.38
C GLU A 63 1.63 -26.81 -1.85
N CYS A 64 0.52 -26.96 -1.14
CA CYS A 64 0.53 -27.01 0.32
C CYS A 64 0.77 -28.45 0.80
N GLU A 65 1.96 -28.71 1.35
CA GLU A 65 2.33 -30.04 1.86
C GLU A 65 1.60 -30.43 3.17
N ASP A 66 1.25 -29.44 4.00
CA ASP A 66 0.59 -29.66 5.30
C ASP A 66 -0.65 -28.75 5.44
N PRO A 67 -1.77 -29.11 4.79
CA PRO A 67 -2.97 -28.30 4.83
C PRO A 67 -3.69 -28.44 6.18
N LEU A 68 -4.20 -27.32 6.70
CA LEU A 68 -4.98 -27.27 7.94
C LEU A 68 -6.24 -28.15 7.93
N VAL A 69 -6.71 -28.47 6.72
CA VAL A 69 -7.87 -29.33 6.48
C VAL A 69 -7.44 -30.41 5.49
N ARG A 70 -8.05 -31.59 5.60
CA ARG A 70 -7.83 -32.67 4.65
C ARG A 70 -8.06 -32.17 3.21
N ALA A 71 -7.01 -32.20 2.39
CA ALA A 71 -7.12 -31.84 0.98
C ALA A 71 -8.10 -32.77 0.26
N GLU A 72 -8.97 -32.18 -0.58
CA GLU A 72 -9.80 -32.95 -1.48
C GLU A 72 -9.04 -33.23 -2.79
N PRO A 73 -9.17 -34.41 -3.40
CA PRO A 73 -8.44 -34.76 -4.63
C PRO A 73 -8.70 -33.81 -5.81
N ASN A 74 -9.87 -33.17 -5.81
CA ASN A 74 -10.27 -32.24 -6.86
C ASN A 74 -9.77 -30.82 -6.60
N HIS A 75 -9.48 -30.46 -5.35
CA HIS A 75 -9.11 -29.12 -4.92
C HIS A 75 -7.98 -29.20 -3.88
N GLY A 76 -6.76 -29.31 -4.38
CA GLY A 76 -5.56 -29.28 -3.56
C GLY A 76 -5.42 -27.93 -2.86
N ALA A 77 -4.87 -27.93 -1.64
CA ALA A 77 -4.56 -26.69 -0.96
C ALA A 77 -3.34 -26.02 -1.60
N LEU A 78 -3.38 -24.70 -1.71
CA LEU A 78 -2.33 -23.88 -2.35
C LEU A 78 -1.73 -22.91 -1.33
N ILE A 79 -0.42 -22.71 -1.41
CA ILE A 79 0.30 -21.66 -0.70
C ILE A 79 0.52 -20.51 -1.68
N VAL A 80 -0.02 -19.34 -1.32
CA VAL A 80 0.17 -18.08 -2.04
C VAL A 80 1.11 -17.21 -1.23
N ASN A 81 2.32 -16.96 -1.75
CA ASN A 81 3.26 -16.04 -1.13
C ASN A 81 3.16 -14.67 -1.80
N VAL A 82 2.94 -13.65 -0.98
CA VAL A 82 2.87 -12.25 -1.41
C VAL A 82 4.04 -11.51 -0.78
N GLU A 83 4.89 -10.89 -1.59
CA GLU A 83 5.95 -10.02 -1.08
C GLU A 83 5.33 -8.67 -0.68
N THR A 84 5.02 -8.50 0.60
CA THR A 84 4.54 -7.22 1.09
C THR A 84 5.70 -6.22 1.17
N ILE A 85 5.57 -5.08 0.49
CA ILE A 85 6.50 -3.96 0.66
C ILE A 85 6.43 -3.50 2.12
N VAL A 86 7.56 -3.59 2.82
CA VAL A 86 7.70 -3.02 4.16
C VAL A 86 7.66 -1.51 4.04
N ILE A 87 6.53 -0.90 4.39
CA ILE A 87 6.41 0.56 4.46
C ILE A 87 7.35 1.03 5.57
N GLN A 88 8.47 1.63 5.19
CA GLN A 88 9.35 2.30 6.15
C GLN A 88 8.60 3.52 6.69
N THR A 89 8.17 3.44 7.95
CA THR A 89 7.63 4.61 8.64
C THR A 89 8.71 5.69 8.72
N LEU A 90 8.39 6.90 8.25
CA LEU A 90 9.24 8.06 8.43
C LEU A 90 9.53 8.23 9.92
N LYS A 91 10.81 8.27 10.29
CA LYS A 91 11.20 8.55 11.67
C LYS A 91 10.73 9.95 12.02
N SER A 92 9.96 10.08 13.11
CA SER A 92 9.56 11.38 13.62
C SER A 92 10.81 12.18 13.98
N GLN A 93 11.00 13.34 13.35
CA GLN A 93 12.02 14.29 13.73
C GLN A 93 11.38 15.32 14.65
N SER A 94 11.94 15.47 15.86
CA SER A 94 11.54 16.52 16.77
C SER A 94 11.81 17.88 16.12
N PHE A 95 10.80 18.75 16.11
CA PHE A 95 10.97 20.14 15.72
C PHE A 95 10.38 21.05 16.80
N THR A 96 11.01 22.21 16.97
CA THR A 96 10.50 23.24 17.88
C THR A 96 9.44 24.04 17.15
N LYS A 97 8.21 24.05 17.67
CA LYS A 97 7.13 24.93 17.21
C LYS A 97 6.99 26.10 18.19
N TYR A 98 7.24 27.31 17.73
CA TYR A 98 6.94 28.52 18.49
C TYR A 98 5.46 28.88 18.33
N LEU A 99 4.74 28.98 19.44
CA LEU A 99 3.32 29.32 19.48
C LEU A 99 3.15 30.82 19.72
N TYR A 100 3.33 31.61 18.65
CA TYR A 100 3.20 33.06 18.72
C TYR A 100 1.78 33.52 19.06
N ASP A 101 0.77 32.73 18.73
CA ASP A 101 -0.64 32.98 19.04
C ASP A 101 -0.99 32.91 20.53
N LYS A 102 -0.11 32.31 21.34
CA LYS A 102 -0.27 32.20 22.80
C LYS A 102 0.57 33.18 23.60
N GLY A 103 1.25 34.11 22.94
CA GLY A 103 1.96 35.18 23.63
C GLY A 103 0.99 36.12 24.32
N ASP A 104 1.24 36.46 25.58
CA ASP A 104 0.53 37.54 26.27
C ASP A 104 1.10 38.90 25.81
N PHE A 105 0.69 39.31 24.62
CA PHE A 105 1.18 40.54 23.99
C PHE A 105 0.72 41.80 24.74
N ILE A 106 -0.37 41.73 25.49
CA ILE A 106 -0.87 42.86 26.28
C ILE A 106 0.11 43.12 27.42
N SER A 107 0.41 42.11 28.24
CA SER A 107 1.38 42.25 29.32
C SER A 107 2.79 42.63 28.83
N ILE A 108 3.20 42.13 27.66
CA ILE A 108 4.47 42.51 27.04
C ILE A 108 4.46 43.99 26.63
N SER A 109 3.38 44.45 25.99
CA SER A 109 3.24 45.85 25.58
C SER A 109 3.21 46.79 26.78
N GLU A 110 2.43 46.47 27.81
CA GLU A 110 2.36 47.26 29.05
C GLU A 110 3.73 47.41 29.69
N LYS A 111 4.49 46.31 29.80
CA LYS A 111 5.86 46.35 30.32
C LYS A 111 6.84 47.13 29.44
N ILE A 112 6.66 47.12 28.12
CA ILE A 112 7.47 47.92 27.20
C ILE A 112 7.18 49.41 27.37
N ASP A 113 5.91 49.76 27.59
CA ASP A 113 5.47 51.14 27.77
C ASP A 113 5.91 51.73 29.12
N GLU A 114 6.07 50.88 30.15
CA GLU A 114 6.63 51.26 31.46
C GLU A 114 8.13 51.63 31.41
N ILE A 115 8.85 51.23 30.35
CA ILE A 115 10.28 51.52 30.22
C ILE A 115 10.47 53.00 29.88
N ASN A 116 11.12 53.73 30.78
CA ASN A 116 11.61 55.07 30.48
C ASN A 116 12.83 54.99 29.54
N TRP A 117 12.54 54.94 28.24
CA TRP A 117 13.54 54.85 27.19
C TRP A 117 14.59 55.96 27.26
N HIS A 118 14.19 57.18 27.63
CA HIS A 118 15.12 58.31 27.78
C HIS A 118 16.21 58.02 28.82
N SER A 119 15.81 57.50 29.98
CA SER A 119 16.76 57.11 31.04
C SER A 119 17.66 55.94 30.62
N GLU A 120 17.13 54.95 29.92
CA GLU A 120 17.89 53.79 29.45
C GLU A 120 18.89 54.16 28.35
N PHE A 121 18.52 55.06 27.43
CA PHE A 121 19.45 55.59 26.41
C PHE A 121 20.58 56.40 27.04
N ILE A 122 20.28 57.25 28.02
CA ILE A 122 21.31 58.04 28.73
C ILE A 122 22.28 57.14 29.49
N LYS A 123 21.78 56.14 30.23
CA LYS A 123 22.63 55.18 30.96
C LYS A 123 23.64 54.48 30.04
N ARG A 124 23.20 54.10 28.83
CA ARG A 124 24.06 53.39 27.86
C ARG A 124 25.06 54.30 27.14
N LEU A 125 24.77 55.60 27.04
CA LEU A 125 25.68 56.61 26.47
C LEU A 125 26.78 57.06 27.45
N ILE A 126 26.56 56.95 28.76
CA ILE A 126 27.54 57.35 29.80
C ILE A 126 28.55 56.22 30.09
N CYS A 127 28.25 54.98 29.68
CA CYS A 127 29.14 53.82 29.85
C CYS A 127 29.91 53.42 28.56
N ALA A 128 29.92 54.27 27.54
CA ALA A 128 30.72 54.11 26.32
C ALA A 128 31.78 55.22 26.26
#